data_AF-A0A2R7LYH6-F1
#
_entry.id   AF-A0A2R7LYH6-F1
#
_cell.length_a   1.000
_cell.length_b   1.000
_cell.length_c   1.000
_cell.angle_alpha   90.00
_cell.angle_beta   90.00
_cell.angle_gamma   90.00
#
_symmetry.space_group_name_H-M   'P 1'
#
loop_
_entity.id
_entity.type
_entity.pdbx_description
1 polymer ?
#
loop_
_entity_poly.entity_id
_entity_poly.type
_entity_poly.pdbx_seq_one_letter_code
_entity_poly.pdbx_strand_id
1 'polypeptide(L)'
;MIKFNFNQSVGLPLDADLLTKVTQAYTLYSTLGALAGNFSIISGCTIAGSTVSDGVVFINGELYEFKGGILQSNVVIIEERTALEFEDNNEHDVIFNRYAQFGTGTTQYPWVDFKRVFETKNIPEALEAKGDKTTVTALEARIAALEALPDRTLPIGMVAIWGRPIGDIPKGWEPYEPLKGRIPIGLDSSVSPFDTLLSYGGSQTHTNTIAEMAEHDHDMPVDNKNAAGGGSEKTLNSGSNTYVKTKKAGGGQPYSIMNPYRVVHFIQYIG
;
A
#
# COMPACT_ATOMS: atom_id res chain seq x y z
N MET A 1 29.37 -41.96 19.47
CA MET A 1 29.21 -43.17 18.63
C MET A 1 29.89 -44.33 19.35
N ILE A 2 29.17 -45.41 19.63
CA ILE A 2 29.73 -46.61 20.27
C ILE A 2 30.34 -47.48 19.16
N LYS A 3 31.63 -47.79 19.26
CA LYS A 3 32.33 -48.63 18.29
C LYS A 3 32.58 -50.00 18.91
N PHE A 4 32.03 -51.03 18.28
CA PHE A 4 32.25 -52.42 18.69
C PHE A 4 33.35 -53.05 17.85
N ASN A 5 34.27 -53.76 18.50
CA ASN A 5 35.24 -54.61 17.83
C ASN A 5 34.88 -56.08 18.10
N PHE A 6 34.04 -56.64 17.23
CA PHE A 6 33.57 -58.02 17.35
C PHE A 6 34.60 -59.07 16.91
N ASN A 7 35.62 -58.67 16.12
CA ASN A 7 36.60 -59.60 15.57
C ASN A 7 37.84 -59.66 16.47
N GLN A 8 37.73 -60.41 17.57
CA GLN A 8 38.80 -60.67 18.53
C GLN A 8 39.28 -62.12 18.37
N SER A 9 40.59 -62.32 18.21
CA SER A 9 41.21 -63.64 18.04
C SER A 9 40.95 -64.62 19.19
N VAL A 10 40.54 -64.12 20.36
CA VAL A 10 40.39 -64.88 21.60
C VAL A 10 38.93 -65.23 21.90
N GLY A 11 38.00 -64.89 20.99
CA GLY A 11 36.56 -64.98 21.21
C GLY A 11 36.01 -63.79 21.98
N LEU A 12 34.74 -63.49 21.77
CA LEU A 12 34.01 -62.41 22.45
C LEU A 12 32.90 -63.04 23.32
N PRO A 13 32.87 -62.80 24.63
CA PRO A 13 31.75 -63.25 25.45
C PRO A 13 30.48 -62.49 25.04
N LEU A 14 29.45 -63.22 24.63
CA LEU A 14 28.14 -62.66 24.33
C LEU A 14 27.32 -62.60 25.63
N ASP A 15 27.44 -61.50 26.36
CA ASP A 15 26.69 -61.26 27.59
C ASP A 15 25.57 -60.23 27.39
N ALA A 16 24.63 -60.20 28.34
CA ALA A 16 23.48 -59.29 28.29
C ALA A 16 23.89 -57.80 28.33
N ASP A 17 25.02 -57.47 28.96
CA ASP A 17 25.53 -56.10 29.01
C ASP A 17 26.07 -55.63 27.65
N LEU A 18 26.81 -56.49 26.93
CA LEU A 18 27.27 -56.21 25.58
C LEU A 18 26.07 -56.05 24.62
N LEU A 19 25.07 -56.93 24.69
CA LEU A 19 23.85 -56.81 23.87
C LEU A 19 23.07 -55.54 24.21
N THR A 20 23.00 -55.13 25.48
CA THR A 20 22.38 -53.86 25.88
C THR A 20 23.10 -52.66 25.25
N LYS A 21 24.45 -52.67 25.24
CA LYS A 21 25.24 -51.62 24.58
C LYS A 21 25.00 -51.57 23.08
N VAL A 22 24.88 -52.74 22.43
CA VAL A 22 24.56 -52.84 21.00
C VAL A 22 23.18 -52.24 20.72
N THR A 23 22.17 -52.58 21.51
CA THR A 23 20.81 -52.01 21.40
C THR A 23 20.82 -50.49 21.62
N GLN A 24 21.56 -49.98 22.61
CA GLN A 24 21.71 -48.53 22.83
C GLN A 24 22.29 -47.83 21.60
N ALA A 25 23.29 -48.43 20.93
CA ALA A 25 23.84 -47.87 19.70
C ALA A 25 22.78 -47.79 18.57
N TYR A 26 21.88 -48.78 18.48
CA TYR A 26 20.79 -48.76 17.50
C TYR A 26 19.72 -47.71 17.81
N THR A 27 19.34 -47.55 19.09
CA THR A 27 18.36 -46.51 19.50
C THR A 27 18.85 -45.09 19.20
N LEU A 28 20.17 -44.85 19.14
CA LEU A 28 20.67 -43.54 18.72
C LEU A 28 20.26 -43.19 17.28
N TYR A 29 20.12 -44.16 16.39
CA TYR A 29 19.70 -43.90 15.01
C TYR A 29 18.21 -43.55 14.90
N SER A 30 17.35 -44.01 15.82
CA SER A 30 15.93 -43.59 15.81
C SER A 30 15.79 -42.10 16.11
N THR A 31 16.73 -41.50 16.86
CA THR A 31 16.75 -40.05 17.11
C THR A 31 16.97 -39.22 15.84
N LEU A 32 17.60 -39.78 14.79
CA LEU A 32 17.70 -39.09 13.50
C LEU A 32 16.34 -38.95 12.82
N GLY A 33 15.40 -39.85 13.12
CA GLY A 33 14.00 -39.71 12.73
C GLY A 33 13.34 -38.46 13.29
N ALA A 34 13.83 -37.91 14.42
CA ALA A 34 13.32 -36.65 14.96
C ALA A 34 13.58 -35.45 14.03
N LEU A 35 14.58 -35.53 13.13
CA LEU A 35 14.83 -34.49 12.13
C LEU A 35 13.70 -34.38 11.09
N ALA A 36 12.99 -35.48 10.84
CA ALA A 36 11.81 -35.50 9.99
C ALA A 36 10.61 -34.78 10.64
N GLY A 37 10.55 -34.79 11.97
CA GLY A 37 9.39 -34.35 12.76
C GLY A 37 8.47 -35.52 13.14
N ASN A 38 7.67 -35.34 14.18
CA ASN A 38 6.69 -36.37 14.59
C ASN A 38 5.65 -36.62 13.49
N PHE A 39 5.10 -37.85 13.43
CA PHE A 39 4.16 -38.29 12.40
C PHE A 39 4.72 -38.10 10.98
N SER A 40 5.92 -38.60 10.76
CA SER A 40 6.60 -38.46 9.47
C SER A 40 6.76 -39.80 8.77
N ILE A 41 6.47 -39.84 7.48
CA ILE A 41 6.72 -40.99 6.61
C ILE A 41 8.15 -40.86 6.10
N ILE A 42 9.04 -41.74 6.55
CA ILE A 42 10.47 -41.72 6.22
C ILE A 42 10.73 -42.40 4.88
N SER A 43 10.07 -43.54 4.64
CA SER A 43 10.20 -44.31 3.39
C SER A 43 8.93 -45.14 3.13
N GLY A 44 8.71 -45.51 1.88
CA GLY A 44 7.56 -46.32 1.48
C GLY A 44 6.23 -45.61 1.67
N CYS A 45 5.18 -46.32 2.10
CA CYS A 45 3.82 -45.80 2.31
C CYS A 45 3.24 -45.05 1.11
N THR A 46 3.45 -45.58 -0.10
CA THR A 46 2.95 -44.98 -1.34
C THR A 46 1.51 -45.42 -1.57
N ILE A 47 0.63 -44.48 -1.89
CA ILE A 47 -0.78 -44.76 -2.16
C ILE A 47 -0.93 -45.23 -3.61
N ALA A 48 -1.44 -46.44 -3.81
CA ALA A 48 -1.76 -47.01 -5.11
C ALA A 48 -3.27 -47.33 -5.15
N GLY A 49 -4.07 -46.38 -5.64
CA GLY A 49 -5.53 -46.50 -5.65
C GLY A 49 -6.11 -46.47 -4.23
N SER A 50 -6.58 -47.62 -3.74
CA SER A 50 -7.19 -47.76 -2.41
C SER A 50 -6.28 -48.45 -1.38
N THR A 51 -5.06 -48.82 -1.78
CA THR A 51 -4.08 -49.44 -0.89
C THR A 51 -2.86 -48.55 -0.69
N VAL A 52 -2.19 -48.75 0.44
CA VAL A 52 -0.92 -48.14 0.79
C VAL A 52 0.10 -49.26 0.92
N SER A 53 1.27 -49.09 0.34
CA SER A 53 2.37 -50.05 0.48
C SER A 53 3.02 -50.00 1.86
N ASP A 54 3.81 -51.01 2.17
CA ASP A 54 4.63 -51.02 3.38
C ASP A 54 5.65 -49.88 3.38
N GLY A 55 6.15 -49.53 4.57
CA GLY A 55 7.14 -48.47 4.70
C GLY A 55 7.66 -48.31 6.11
N VAL A 56 8.15 -47.12 6.42
CA VAL A 56 8.68 -46.77 7.75
C VAL A 56 8.13 -45.41 8.16
N VAL A 57 7.56 -45.37 9.36
CA VAL A 57 6.96 -44.17 9.94
C VAL A 57 7.62 -43.82 11.28
N PHE A 58 7.68 -42.53 11.58
CA PHE A 58 8.21 -42.02 12.84
C PHE A 58 7.07 -41.51 13.73
N ILE A 59 6.92 -42.10 14.91
CA ILE A 59 5.83 -41.80 15.85
C ILE A 59 6.42 -41.66 17.26
N ASN A 60 6.19 -40.53 17.91
CA ASN A 60 6.52 -40.24 19.31
C ASN A 60 7.97 -40.59 19.72
N GLY A 61 8.93 -40.36 18.83
CA GLY A 61 10.36 -40.58 19.12
C GLY A 61 10.93 -41.92 18.64
N GLU A 62 10.09 -42.81 18.10
CA GLU A 62 10.49 -44.13 17.63
C GLU A 62 10.15 -44.37 16.16
N LEU A 63 10.96 -45.16 15.47
CA LEU A 63 10.70 -45.64 14.13
C LEU A 63 9.93 -46.96 14.21
N TYR A 64 8.84 -47.05 13.46
CA TYR A 64 8.05 -48.27 13.30
C TYR A 64 8.03 -48.68 11.84
N GLU A 65 8.16 -49.97 11.60
CA GLU A 65 7.79 -50.55 10.31
C GLU A 65 6.29 -50.35 10.13
N PHE A 66 5.89 -49.85 8.98
CA PHE A 66 4.49 -49.67 8.62
C PHE A 66 4.06 -50.81 7.71
N LYS A 67 3.15 -51.65 8.20
CA LYS A 67 2.47 -52.65 7.37
C LYS A 67 1.31 -51.97 6.65
N GLY A 68 1.45 -51.89 5.34
CA GLY A 68 0.47 -51.33 4.43
C GLY A 68 -0.80 -52.16 4.36
N GLY A 69 -1.76 -51.69 3.58
CA GLY A 69 -3.08 -52.29 3.47
C GLY A 69 -4.09 -51.36 2.84
N ILE A 70 -5.37 -51.61 3.07
CA ILE A 70 -6.45 -50.72 2.61
C ILE A 70 -6.32 -49.38 3.36
N LEU A 71 -6.42 -48.27 2.63
CA LEU A 71 -6.32 -46.93 3.21
C LEU A 71 -7.43 -46.72 4.26
N GLN A 72 -7.04 -46.38 5.49
CA GLN A 72 -7.95 -46.03 6.58
C GLN A 72 -7.59 -44.67 7.18
N SER A 73 -8.47 -44.14 8.02
CA SER A 73 -8.30 -42.82 8.62
C SER A 73 -7.26 -42.79 9.75
N ASN A 74 -6.99 -43.92 10.40
CA ASN A 74 -6.16 -44.00 11.61
C ASN A 74 -5.12 -45.12 11.54
N VAL A 75 -3.97 -44.87 12.16
CA VAL A 75 -2.86 -45.80 12.35
C VAL A 75 -2.75 -46.16 13.82
N VAL A 76 -2.52 -47.44 14.11
CA VAL A 76 -2.31 -47.99 15.46
C VAL A 76 -0.96 -48.70 15.52
N ILE A 77 -0.36 -48.74 16.70
CA ILE A 77 0.87 -49.51 16.96
C ILE A 77 0.45 -50.84 17.58
N ILE A 78 0.88 -51.94 16.97
CA ILE A 78 0.63 -53.30 17.44
C ILE A 78 1.95 -53.88 17.93
N GLU A 79 1.88 -54.61 19.04
CA GLU A 79 2.99 -55.36 19.62
C GLU A 79 2.65 -56.85 19.57
N GLU A 80 3.38 -57.62 18.76
CA GLU A 80 3.32 -59.07 18.73
C GLU A 80 4.40 -59.64 19.65
N ARG A 81 4.03 -60.59 20.50
CA ARG A 81 4.92 -61.22 21.48
C ARG A 81 5.15 -62.67 21.10
N THR A 82 6.41 -63.08 21.06
CA THR A 82 6.81 -64.49 20.87
C THR A 82 7.48 -64.99 22.13
N ALA A 83 6.84 -65.99 22.75
CA ALA A 83 7.39 -66.72 23.89
C ALA A 83 8.41 -67.77 23.40
N LEU A 84 9.51 -67.90 24.13
CA LEU A 84 10.48 -68.98 23.95
C LEU A 84 10.58 -69.77 25.24
N GLU A 85 10.76 -71.08 25.10
CA GLU A 85 11.01 -71.99 26.23
C GLU A 85 12.49 -71.90 26.63
N PHE A 86 12.74 -71.77 27.93
CA PHE A 86 14.08 -71.72 28.51
C PHE A 86 14.48 -73.09 29.04
N GLU A 87 15.78 -73.28 29.34
CA GLU A 87 16.36 -74.52 29.86
C GLU A 87 15.75 -75.02 31.19
N ASP A 88 14.87 -74.22 31.81
CA ASP A 88 14.09 -74.53 33.01
C ASP A 88 12.64 -75.00 32.71
N ASN A 89 12.29 -75.25 31.44
CA ASN A 89 10.95 -75.57 30.94
C ASN A 89 9.88 -74.49 31.23
N ASN A 90 10.28 -73.24 31.46
CA ASN A 90 9.35 -72.12 31.53
C ASN A 90 9.36 -71.31 30.23
N GLU A 91 8.18 -70.85 29.81
CA GLU A 91 8.03 -69.92 28.69
C GLU A 91 8.19 -68.48 29.18
N HIS A 92 9.05 -67.72 28.50
CA HIS A 92 9.14 -66.27 28.69
C HIS A 92 8.97 -65.55 27.35
N ASP A 93 8.30 -64.40 27.37
CA ASP A 93 8.22 -63.50 26.22
C ASP A 93 9.62 -62.91 25.95
N VAL A 94 10.24 -63.28 24.82
CA VAL A 94 11.61 -62.83 24.49
C VAL A 94 11.61 -61.84 23.32
N ILE A 95 10.74 -62.03 22.33
CA ILE A 95 10.72 -61.21 21.12
C ILE A 95 9.46 -60.36 21.10
N PHE A 96 9.64 -59.04 21.05
CA PHE A 96 8.57 -58.05 20.96
C PHE A 96 8.66 -57.34 19.62
N ASN A 97 7.80 -57.70 18.67
CA ASN A 97 7.74 -57.07 17.35
C ASN A 97 6.70 -55.95 17.36
N ARG A 98 7.16 -54.70 17.35
CA ARG A 98 6.29 -53.51 17.34
C ARG A 98 6.26 -52.90 15.96
N TYR A 99 5.08 -52.79 15.37
CA TYR A 99 4.90 -52.20 14.04
C TYR A 99 3.61 -51.37 13.98
N ALA A 100 3.55 -50.44 13.04
CA ALA A 100 2.40 -49.61 12.77
C ALA A 100 1.55 -50.20 11.64
N GLN A 101 0.23 -50.18 11.76
CA GLN A 101 -0.68 -50.55 10.68
C GLN A 101 -1.97 -49.73 10.74
N PHE A 102 -2.74 -49.76 9.67
CA PHE A 102 -4.10 -49.21 9.70
C PHE A 102 -4.99 -50.02 10.65
N GLY A 103 -5.79 -49.32 11.45
CA GLY A 103 -6.72 -49.97 12.36
C GLY A 103 -7.44 -49.00 13.29
N THR A 104 -8.18 -49.58 14.22
CA THR A 104 -8.83 -48.86 15.32
C THR A 104 -8.35 -49.46 16.63
N GLY A 105 -8.05 -48.61 17.60
CA GLY A 105 -7.47 -49.02 18.88
C GLY A 105 -7.73 -47.96 19.94
N THR A 106 -7.28 -48.23 21.17
CA THR A 106 -7.35 -47.28 22.29
C THR A 106 -6.46 -46.06 22.06
N THR A 107 -5.26 -46.28 21.55
CA THR A 107 -4.35 -45.23 21.08
C THR A 107 -4.25 -45.32 19.57
N GLN A 108 -4.71 -44.28 18.88
CA GLN A 108 -4.72 -44.21 17.42
C GLN A 108 -4.26 -42.83 16.96
N TYR A 109 -3.60 -42.79 15.81
CA TYR A 109 -3.03 -41.58 15.22
C TYR A 109 -3.67 -41.31 13.86
N PRO A 110 -4.21 -40.11 13.62
CA PRO A 110 -4.82 -39.78 12.34
C PRO A 110 -3.81 -39.87 11.19
N TRP A 111 -4.14 -40.61 10.13
CA TRP A 111 -3.27 -40.73 8.96
C TRP A 111 -3.02 -39.39 8.25
N VAL A 112 -3.98 -38.46 8.36
CA VAL A 112 -3.86 -37.10 7.77
C VAL A 112 -2.71 -36.30 8.36
N ASP A 113 -2.32 -36.58 9.61
CA ASP A 113 -1.21 -35.91 10.28
C ASP A 113 0.13 -36.42 9.76
N PHE A 114 0.16 -37.61 9.15
CA PHE A 114 1.37 -38.16 8.57
C PHE A 114 1.78 -37.40 7.33
N LYS A 115 2.93 -36.72 7.40
CA LYS A 115 3.51 -36.01 6.26
C LYS A 115 4.73 -36.76 5.74
N ARG A 116 4.86 -36.83 4.43
CA ARG A 116 6.04 -37.40 3.78
C ARG A 116 7.19 -36.40 3.87
N VAL A 117 8.34 -36.87 4.35
CA VAL A 117 9.56 -36.07 4.26
C VAL A 117 9.98 -35.95 2.80
N PHE A 118 10.40 -34.77 2.43
CA PHE A 118 11.09 -34.54 1.17
C PHE A 118 12.59 -34.57 1.43
N GLU A 119 13.35 -34.97 0.43
CA GLU A 119 14.80 -34.97 0.52
C GLU A 119 15.30 -33.55 0.83
N THR A 120 16.21 -33.42 1.80
CA THR A 120 16.80 -32.13 2.23
C THR A 120 17.38 -31.34 1.05
N LYS A 121 17.83 -32.04 0.00
CA LYS A 121 18.34 -31.44 -1.24
C LYS A 121 17.29 -30.62 -2.00
N ASN A 122 16.01 -30.94 -1.83
CA ASN A 122 14.89 -30.30 -2.52
C ASN A 122 14.20 -29.25 -1.64
N ILE A 123 14.72 -28.94 -0.44
CA ILE A 123 14.23 -27.83 0.40
C ILE A 123 14.21 -26.50 -0.37
N PRO A 124 15.24 -26.12 -1.14
CA PRO A 124 15.22 -24.87 -1.89
C PRO A 124 14.07 -24.84 -2.92
N GLU A 125 13.83 -25.92 -3.64
CA GLU A 125 12.77 -26.02 -4.66
C GLU A 125 11.37 -26.10 -4.03
N ALA A 126 11.22 -26.80 -2.90
CA ALA A 126 9.96 -26.88 -2.16
C ALA A 126 9.60 -25.55 -1.48
N LEU A 127 10.59 -24.75 -1.06
CA LEU A 127 10.39 -23.41 -0.52
C LEU A 127 9.96 -22.42 -1.62
N GLU A 128 10.53 -22.54 -2.82
CA GLU A 128 10.10 -21.78 -4.00
C GLU A 128 8.64 -22.11 -4.41
N ALA A 129 8.18 -23.34 -4.17
CA ALA A 129 6.82 -23.77 -4.46
C ALA A 129 5.79 -23.44 -3.35
N LYS A 130 6.22 -23.30 -2.09
CA LYS A 130 5.32 -22.97 -0.97
C LYS A 130 5.09 -21.47 -0.83
N GLY A 131 4.07 -21.00 -1.55
CA GLY A 131 3.01 -20.12 -1.05
C GLY A 131 3.41 -18.76 -0.48
N ASP A 132 3.63 -17.80 -1.38
CA ASP A 132 3.03 -16.43 -1.35
C ASP A 132 3.66 -15.50 -2.40
N LYS A 133 4.56 -15.96 -3.26
CA LYS A 133 5.06 -15.13 -4.37
C LYS A 133 3.94 -14.71 -5.33
N THR A 134 2.97 -15.57 -5.64
CA THR A 134 1.88 -15.20 -6.55
C THR A 134 0.97 -14.10 -5.99
N THR A 135 0.64 -14.15 -4.70
CA THR A 135 -0.16 -13.12 -4.02
C THR A 135 0.64 -11.84 -3.82
N VAL A 136 1.91 -11.94 -3.40
CA VAL A 136 2.81 -10.79 -3.23
C VAL A 136 3.11 -10.11 -4.56
N THR A 137 3.44 -10.86 -5.61
CA THR A 137 3.66 -10.29 -6.96
C THR A 137 2.38 -9.71 -7.54
N ALA A 138 1.21 -10.30 -7.30
CA ALA A 138 -0.07 -9.72 -7.71
C ALA A 138 -0.40 -8.43 -6.94
N LEU A 139 -0.08 -8.36 -5.65
CA LEU A 139 -0.25 -7.17 -4.82
C LEU A 139 0.74 -6.08 -5.25
N GLU A 140 2.00 -6.41 -5.50
CA GLU A 140 3.01 -5.48 -6.04
C GLU A 140 2.59 -4.92 -7.40
N ALA A 141 2.12 -5.76 -8.32
CA ALA A 141 1.63 -5.30 -9.62
C ALA A 141 0.42 -4.37 -9.48
N ARG A 142 -0.49 -4.64 -8.53
CA ARG A 142 -1.65 -3.80 -8.26
C ARG A 142 -1.27 -2.48 -7.59
N ILE A 143 -0.30 -2.47 -6.68
CA ILE A 143 0.24 -1.25 -6.06
C ILE A 143 0.92 -0.39 -7.12
N ALA A 144 1.79 -0.97 -7.95
CA ALA A 144 2.44 -0.26 -9.04
C ALA A 144 1.42 0.35 -10.03
N ALA A 145 0.33 -0.38 -10.34
CA ALA A 145 -0.74 0.13 -11.17
C ALA A 145 -1.53 1.27 -10.50
N LEU A 146 -1.72 1.24 -9.18
CA LEU A 146 -2.39 2.32 -8.44
C LEU A 146 -1.51 3.56 -8.30
N GLU A 147 -0.21 3.39 -8.08
CA GLU A 147 0.76 4.49 -7.99
C GLU A 147 1.03 5.15 -9.36
N ALA A 148 0.89 4.39 -10.45
CA ALA A 148 1.01 4.89 -11.82
C ALA A 148 -0.25 5.63 -12.32
N LEU A 149 -1.38 5.56 -11.60
CA LEU A 149 -2.53 6.38 -11.92
C LEU A 149 -2.19 7.83 -11.55
N PRO A 150 -2.14 8.79 -12.51
CA PRO A 150 -2.11 10.20 -12.16
C PRO A 150 -3.32 10.48 -11.28
N ASP A 151 -3.14 11.30 -10.24
CA ASP A 151 -4.15 11.62 -9.22
C ASP A 151 -5.52 11.81 -9.89
N ARG A 152 -6.34 10.74 -9.87
CA ARG A 152 -7.49 10.59 -10.80
C ARG A 152 -8.63 11.58 -10.50
N THR A 153 -8.41 12.40 -9.49
CA THR A 153 -9.30 13.45 -8.99
C THR A 153 -9.08 14.78 -9.70
N LEU A 154 -7.91 15.02 -10.31
CA LEU A 154 -7.55 16.32 -10.86
C LEU A 154 -7.35 16.26 -12.39
N PRO A 155 -8.20 16.94 -13.18
CA PRO A 155 -8.00 17.06 -14.62
C PRO A 155 -6.73 17.84 -14.96
N ILE A 156 -5.95 17.36 -15.93
CA ILE A 156 -4.81 18.12 -16.50
C ILE A 156 -5.32 19.47 -17.03
N GLY A 157 -4.61 20.54 -16.72
CA GLY A 157 -4.99 21.92 -17.07
C GLY A 157 -5.90 22.62 -16.07
N MET A 158 -6.27 21.97 -14.96
CA MET A 158 -7.02 22.62 -13.88
C MET A 158 -6.21 23.74 -13.25
N VAL A 159 -6.79 24.94 -13.14
CA VAL A 159 -6.19 26.10 -12.50
C VAL A 159 -6.75 26.27 -11.09
N ALA A 160 -5.87 26.42 -10.09
CA ALA A 160 -6.23 26.60 -8.69
C ALA A 160 -5.55 27.83 -8.07
N ILE A 161 -6.17 28.36 -7.00
CA ILE A 161 -5.61 29.44 -6.19
C ILE A 161 -4.61 28.87 -5.18
N TRP A 162 -3.43 29.46 -5.11
CA TRP A 162 -2.33 29.05 -4.24
C TRP A 162 -1.89 30.19 -3.31
N GLY A 163 -2.06 29.96 -1.99
CA GLY A 163 -1.80 30.97 -0.96
C GLY A 163 -0.41 30.91 -0.31
N ARG A 164 0.49 30.04 -0.76
CA ARG A 164 1.86 29.87 -0.21
C ARG A 164 2.93 30.35 -1.20
N PRO A 165 4.21 30.47 -0.80
CA PRO A 165 5.29 30.84 -1.70
C PRO A 165 5.42 29.90 -2.91
N ILE A 166 6.00 30.41 -3.99
CA ILE A 166 6.21 29.68 -5.25
C ILE A 166 7.14 28.46 -5.11
N GLY A 167 8.04 28.47 -4.10
CA GLY A 167 8.94 27.34 -3.82
C GLY A 167 8.24 26.12 -3.22
N ASP A 168 7.01 26.27 -2.72
CA ASP A 168 6.26 25.21 -2.04
C ASP A 168 5.17 24.58 -2.94
N ILE A 169 5.23 24.82 -4.26
CA ILE A 169 4.22 24.27 -5.19
C ILE A 169 4.24 22.73 -5.14
N PRO A 170 3.07 22.07 -4.98
CA PRO A 170 3.00 20.62 -4.96
C PRO A 170 3.53 19.98 -6.26
N LYS A 171 4.06 18.77 -6.16
CA LYS A 171 4.48 17.99 -7.33
C LYS A 171 3.30 17.80 -8.31
N GLY A 172 3.56 17.89 -9.60
CA GLY A 172 2.54 17.82 -10.66
C GLY A 172 1.83 19.16 -10.93
N TRP A 173 2.27 20.27 -10.30
CA TRP A 173 1.74 21.61 -10.54
C TRP A 173 2.83 22.59 -10.97
N GLU A 174 2.43 23.62 -11.72
CA GLU A 174 3.31 24.72 -12.12
C GLU A 174 2.60 26.09 -12.04
N PRO A 175 3.33 27.22 -11.99
CA PRO A 175 2.73 28.55 -12.00
C PRO A 175 1.91 28.83 -13.27
N TYR A 176 0.71 29.40 -13.09
CA TYR A 176 -0.15 29.82 -14.19
C TYR A 176 0.01 31.31 -14.48
N GLU A 177 0.82 31.62 -15.51
CA GLU A 177 1.17 32.99 -15.91
C GLU A 177 -0.01 33.88 -16.37
N PRO A 178 -1.01 33.38 -17.14
CA PRO A 178 -2.04 34.25 -17.73
C PRO A 178 -2.90 35.03 -16.71
N LEU A 179 -3.01 34.57 -15.47
CA LEU A 179 -3.80 35.24 -14.41
C LEU A 179 -2.96 36.11 -13.46
N LYS A 180 -1.66 36.29 -13.71
CA LYS A 180 -0.85 37.18 -12.87
C LYS A 180 -1.37 38.62 -12.92
N GLY A 181 -1.73 39.16 -11.76
CA GLY A 181 -2.25 40.53 -11.62
C GLY A 181 -3.64 40.72 -12.23
N ARG A 182 -4.39 39.64 -12.48
CA ARG A 182 -5.72 39.66 -13.11
C ARG A 182 -6.73 38.89 -12.27
N ILE A 183 -7.99 39.27 -12.40
CA ILE A 183 -9.13 38.56 -11.81
C ILE A 183 -9.75 37.72 -12.93
N PRO A 184 -9.94 36.40 -12.75
CA PRO A 184 -10.58 35.57 -13.75
C PRO A 184 -12.06 35.97 -13.91
N ILE A 185 -12.52 36.05 -15.15
CA ILE A 185 -13.93 36.23 -15.51
C ILE A 185 -14.33 35.01 -16.34
N GLY A 186 -15.52 34.46 -16.06
CA GLY A 186 -16.04 33.31 -16.80
C GLY A 186 -16.28 33.68 -18.26
N LEU A 187 -15.95 32.76 -19.18
CA LEU A 187 -16.31 32.89 -20.59
C LEU A 187 -17.84 32.95 -20.72
N ASP A 188 -18.33 33.99 -21.38
CA ASP A 188 -19.73 34.14 -21.74
C ASP A 188 -19.82 34.53 -23.21
N SER A 189 -20.12 33.54 -24.06
CA SER A 189 -20.21 33.72 -25.51
C SER A 189 -21.33 34.67 -25.95
N SER A 190 -22.24 35.06 -25.05
CA SER A 190 -23.34 35.98 -25.34
C SER A 190 -23.02 37.44 -25.06
N VAL A 191 -21.89 37.73 -24.38
CA VAL A 191 -21.55 39.07 -23.91
C VAL A 191 -20.14 39.47 -24.36
N SER A 192 -20.04 40.46 -25.24
CA SER A 192 -18.75 41.13 -25.50
C SER A 192 -18.41 42.04 -24.31
N PRO A 193 -17.17 42.05 -23.77
CA PRO A 193 -15.94 41.45 -24.30
C PRO A 193 -15.58 40.06 -23.73
N PHE A 194 -16.51 39.33 -23.09
CA PHE A 194 -16.27 38.04 -22.42
C PHE A 194 -16.51 36.82 -23.32
N ASP A 195 -16.71 37.04 -24.61
CA ASP A 195 -17.04 36.03 -25.62
C ASP A 195 -15.82 35.26 -26.14
N THR A 196 -14.62 35.76 -25.87
CA THR A 196 -13.35 35.22 -26.37
C THR A 196 -12.51 34.68 -25.21
N LEU A 197 -12.23 33.38 -25.24
CA LEU A 197 -11.39 32.72 -24.23
C LEU A 197 -9.98 33.31 -24.22
N LEU A 198 -9.41 33.49 -23.03
CA LEU A 198 -8.07 34.06 -22.79
C LEU A 198 -7.91 35.53 -23.24
N SER A 199 -9.01 36.22 -23.57
CA SER A 199 -8.96 37.66 -23.81
C SER A 199 -8.61 38.41 -22.53
N TYR A 200 -7.90 39.53 -22.68
CA TYR A 200 -7.53 40.41 -21.58
C TYR A 200 -8.34 41.70 -21.65
N GLY A 201 -8.72 42.22 -20.49
CA GLY A 201 -9.40 43.51 -20.35
C GLY A 201 -9.18 44.14 -18.97
N GLY A 202 -9.86 45.26 -18.75
CA GLY A 202 -9.83 46.02 -17.49
C GLY A 202 -8.69 47.02 -17.38
N SER A 203 -8.77 47.86 -16.34
CA SER A 203 -7.75 48.84 -15.96
C SER A 203 -7.57 48.87 -14.45
N GLN A 204 -6.40 49.31 -13.97
CA GLN A 204 -6.16 49.54 -12.54
C GLN A 204 -6.62 50.92 -12.09
N THR A 205 -6.63 51.88 -13.02
CA THR A 205 -6.98 53.28 -12.76
C THR A 205 -7.89 53.84 -13.84
N HIS A 206 -8.72 54.82 -13.49
CA HIS A 206 -9.53 55.58 -14.42
C HIS A 206 -9.31 57.08 -14.26
N THR A 207 -9.37 57.82 -15.37
CA THR A 207 -9.37 59.28 -15.39
C THR A 207 -10.69 59.71 -16.00
N ASN A 208 -11.50 60.45 -15.23
CA ASN A 208 -12.79 60.94 -15.71
C ASN A 208 -12.63 61.78 -16.97
N THR A 209 -13.47 61.50 -17.96
CA THR A 209 -13.57 62.21 -19.22
C THR A 209 -14.71 63.23 -19.18
N ILE A 210 -14.73 64.13 -20.16
CA ILE A 210 -15.81 65.14 -20.28
C ILE A 210 -17.19 64.46 -20.42
N ALA A 211 -17.26 63.34 -21.15
CA ALA A 211 -18.51 62.60 -21.35
C ALA A 211 -19.06 61.93 -20.08
N GLU A 212 -18.22 61.77 -19.05
CA GLU A 212 -18.59 61.16 -17.77
C GLU A 212 -18.93 62.21 -16.70
N MET A 213 -18.85 63.51 -17.03
CA MET A 213 -19.27 64.57 -16.13
C MET A 213 -20.80 64.67 -16.12
N ALA A 214 -21.39 64.71 -14.92
CA ALA A 214 -22.80 65.02 -14.79
C ALA A 214 -23.11 66.42 -15.35
N GLU A 215 -24.28 66.57 -15.98
CA GLU A 215 -24.80 67.88 -16.37
C GLU A 215 -24.90 68.76 -15.12
N HIS A 216 -24.37 69.98 -15.23
CA HIS A 216 -24.37 70.96 -14.15
C HIS A 216 -24.34 72.36 -14.75
N ASP A 217 -24.89 73.32 -14.02
CA ASP A 217 -24.84 74.74 -14.29
C ASP A 217 -24.34 75.51 -13.06
N HIS A 218 -24.13 76.81 -13.25
CA HIS A 218 -23.70 77.71 -12.18
C HIS A 218 -24.53 78.99 -12.23
N ASP A 219 -25.19 79.29 -11.12
CA ASP A 219 -25.83 80.58 -10.92
C ASP A 219 -24.79 81.64 -10.59
N MET A 220 -24.84 82.76 -11.30
CA MET A 220 -24.17 83.99 -10.88
C MET A 220 -25.24 84.99 -10.42
N PRO A 221 -25.38 85.24 -9.11
CA PRO A 221 -26.34 86.24 -8.64
C PRO A 221 -25.90 87.62 -9.13
N VAL A 222 -26.81 88.32 -9.80
CA VAL A 222 -26.65 89.73 -10.18
C VAL A 222 -27.53 90.59 -9.29
N ASP A 223 -26.93 91.60 -8.66
CA ASP A 223 -27.68 92.60 -7.90
C ASP A 223 -28.37 93.56 -8.88
N ASN A 224 -29.69 93.42 -9.06
CA ASN A 224 -30.51 94.41 -9.76
C ASN A 224 -30.75 95.62 -8.86
N LYS A 225 -29.72 96.45 -8.63
CA LYS A 225 -29.91 97.76 -8.01
C LYS A 225 -30.17 98.80 -9.09
N ASN A 226 -31.38 99.37 -9.09
CA ASN A 226 -31.63 100.61 -9.82
C ASN A 226 -30.77 101.70 -9.17
N ALA A 227 -29.71 102.13 -9.86
CA ALA A 227 -28.75 103.10 -9.35
C ALA A 227 -29.43 104.46 -9.09
N ALA A 228 -29.88 104.67 -7.86
CA ALA A 228 -30.23 105.97 -7.34
C ALA A 228 -29.16 106.39 -6.30
N GLY A 229 -27.98 106.82 -6.79
CA GLY A 229 -27.03 107.59 -6.00
C GLY A 229 -25.61 107.01 -5.84
N GLY A 230 -24.64 107.63 -6.53
CA GLY A 230 -23.36 108.08 -5.97
C GLY A 230 -22.34 107.10 -5.37
N GLY A 231 -22.53 105.78 -5.42
CA GLY A 231 -21.54 104.79 -4.95
C GLY A 231 -20.73 104.17 -6.09
N SER A 232 -19.43 103.93 -5.88
CA SER A 232 -18.60 103.17 -6.83
C SER A 232 -18.91 101.67 -6.76
N GLU A 233 -19.87 101.21 -7.57
CA GLU A 233 -20.15 99.78 -7.74
C GLU A 233 -19.14 99.13 -8.70
N LYS A 234 -18.68 97.92 -8.36
CA LYS A 234 -17.88 97.08 -9.28
C LYS A 234 -18.81 96.34 -10.23
N THR A 235 -19.25 97.00 -11.29
CA THR A 235 -20.06 96.39 -12.35
C THR A 235 -19.18 95.54 -13.26
N LEU A 236 -19.64 94.34 -13.63
CA LEU A 236 -19.05 93.57 -14.74
C LEU A 236 -19.41 94.28 -16.06
N ASN A 237 -18.48 95.09 -16.59
CA ASN A 237 -18.65 95.69 -17.92
C ASN A 237 -18.34 94.63 -18.98
N SER A 238 -19.39 94.03 -19.54
CA SER A 238 -19.30 93.03 -20.59
C SER A 238 -19.88 93.60 -21.88
N GLY A 239 -19.06 93.79 -22.90
CA GLY A 239 -19.55 94.10 -24.25
C GLY A 239 -20.34 92.92 -24.84
N SER A 240 -21.10 93.16 -25.91
CA SER A 240 -21.84 92.13 -26.64
C SER A 240 -20.94 90.92 -26.93
N ASN A 241 -21.36 89.71 -26.57
CA ASN A 241 -20.64 88.44 -26.75
C ASN A 241 -19.40 88.15 -25.87
N THR A 242 -19.21 88.81 -24.72
CA THR A 242 -18.10 88.50 -23.80
C THR A 242 -18.50 87.45 -22.75
N TYR A 243 -17.77 86.33 -22.65
CA TYR A 243 -17.98 85.30 -21.63
C TYR A 243 -17.01 85.48 -20.45
N VAL A 244 -17.53 85.54 -19.21
CA VAL A 244 -16.70 85.50 -17.99
C VAL A 244 -16.57 84.04 -17.57
N LYS A 245 -15.36 83.48 -17.63
CA LYS A 245 -15.08 82.11 -17.21
C LYS A 245 -14.68 82.08 -15.73
N THR A 246 -15.17 81.07 -15.00
CA THR A 246 -14.61 80.71 -13.70
C THR A 246 -13.20 80.16 -13.85
N LYS A 247 -12.46 80.03 -12.74
CA LYS A 247 -11.21 79.27 -12.74
C LYS A 247 -11.53 77.79 -12.99
N LYS A 248 -10.62 77.08 -13.65
CA LYS A 248 -10.73 75.62 -13.81
C LYS A 248 -10.82 74.96 -12.42
N ALA A 249 -11.77 74.05 -12.26
CA ALA A 249 -11.88 73.14 -11.12
C ALA A 249 -11.76 71.69 -11.61
N GLY A 250 -11.18 70.81 -10.79
CA GLY A 250 -10.84 69.43 -11.16
C GLY A 250 -9.36 69.26 -11.55
N GLY A 251 -8.77 68.13 -11.14
CA GLY A 251 -7.34 67.85 -11.31
C GLY A 251 -7.00 66.90 -12.47
N GLY A 252 -8.00 66.26 -13.08
CA GLY A 252 -7.82 65.27 -14.15
C GLY A 252 -6.88 64.11 -13.80
N GLN A 253 -6.68 63.84 -12.51
CA GLN A 253 -5.77 62.80 -12.04
C GLN A 253 -6.46 61.45 -12.09
N PRO A 254 -5.75 60.38 -12.47
CA PRO A 254 -6.27 59.03 -12.38
C PRO A 254 -6.52 58.66 -10.92
N TYR A 255 -7.59 57.89 -10.67
CA TYR A 255 -7.85 57.28 -9.38
C TYR A 255 -7.93 55.76 -9.50
N SER A 256 -7.63 55.05 -8.41
CA SER A 256 -7.71 53.59 -8.38
C SER A 256 -9.16 53.13 -8.51
N ILE A 257 -9.39 52.17 -9.41
CA ILE A 257 -10.66 51.43 -9.53
C ILE A 257 -10.54 50.01 -9.00
N MET A 258 -9.43 49.69 -8.31
CA MET A 258 -9.21 48.37 -7.73
C MET A 258 -10.02 48.19 -6.44
N ASN A 259 -10.84 47.13 -6.42
CA ASN A 259 -11.47 46.64 -5.19
C ASN A 259 -10.41 46.12 -4.21
N PRO A 260 -10.69 46.05 -2.89
CA PRO A 260 -9.80 45.39 -1.94
C PRO A 260 -9.42 43.96 -2.38
N TYR A 261 -8.13 43.64 -2.36
CA TYR A 261 -7.62 42.36 -2.86
C TYR A 261 -6.52 41.76 -1.97
N ARG A 262 -6.30 40.45 -2.11
CA ARG A 262 -5.14 39.73 -1.56
C ARG A 262 -4.36 39.11 -2.70
N VAL A 263 -3.05 39.31 -2.73
CA VAL A 263 -2.17 38.72 -3.74
C VAL A 263 -1.95 37.25 -3.41
N VAL A 264 -2.23 36.38 -4.38
CA VAL A 264 -2.06 34.93 -4.34
C VAL A 264 -1.46 34.47 -5.67
N HIS A 265 -0.90 33.26 -5.70
CA HIS A 265 -0.47 32.64 -6.95
C HIS A 265 -1.63 31.88 -7.58
N PHE A 266 -1.62 31.77 -8.91
CA PHE A 266 -2.41 30.76 -9.63
C PHE A 266 -1.46 29.66 -10.09
N ILE A 267 -1.89 28.41 -9.97
CA ILE A 267 -1.13 27.23 -10.38
C ILE A 267 -1.98 26.33 -11.29
N GLN A 268 -1.37 25.63 -12.23
CA GLN A 268 -2.03 24.65 -13.10
C GLN A 268 -1.50 23.24 -12.88
N TYR A 269 -2.39 22.24 -12.93
CA TYR A 269 -2.01 20.83 -12.80
C TYR A 269 -1.53 20.28 -14.15
N ILE A 270 -0.32 19.71 -14.18
CA ILE A 270 0.34 19.16 -15.38
C ILE A 270 0.49 17.64 -15.35
N GLY A 271 0.26 16.98 -14.20
CA GLY A 271 0.43 15.53 -14.01
C GLY A 271 1.71 15.13 -13.29
#